data_AF-A0A1J3CT80-F1
#
_entry.id   AF-A0A1J3CT80-F1
#
_cell.length_a   1.000
_cell.length_b   1.000
_cell.length_c   1.000
_cell.angle_alpha   90.00
_cell.angle_beta   90.00
_cell.angle_gamma   90.00
#
_symmetry.space_group_name_H-M   'P 1'
#
loop_
_entity.id
_entity.type
_entity.pdbx_description
1 polymer ?
#
loop_
_entity_poly.entity_id
_entity_poly.type
_entity_poly.pdbx_seq_one_letter_code
_entity_poly.pdbx_strand_id
1 'polypeptide(L)'
;ETLSKVPKILGLKEDKAISVYYDFVKEIIEANKSFSRKKLCHSSLPQGSRQENKLRNVLVLRELGVPQRLLFPLLISDSLVCGEGKFEESLKKVVEMGFDTTSSKFIEALRIVQRVSKKAIEEKVQVYKRLGFAVDDVWAMFRKWPVSLSLSEKNMSNSMETFLELGFSRHEFTMMVKRFPQCIGYSAESLKKKTEFLVKQMNWPLKAVASNPAVLGLSMEKRIVPRSNVIKALMSKGLLGRNGEL
;
A
#
# COMPACT_ATOMS: atom_id res chain seq x y z
N GLU A 1 24.68 -8.51 12.59
CA GLU A 1 24.03 -7.79 11.47
C GLU A 1 22.49 -7.74 11.55
N THR A 2 21.82 -8.63 12.29
CA THR A 2 20.34 -8.68 12.39
C THR A 2 19.74 -7.67 13.38
N LEU A 3 20.53 -7.12 14.32
CA LEU A 3 20.03 -6.23 15.38
C LEU A 3 19.95 -4.74 14.99
N SER A 4 20.59 -4.29 13.90
CA SER A 4 20.57 -2.87 13.52
C SER A 4 19.27 -2.41 12.85
N LYS A 5 18.37 -3.36 12.52
CA LYS A 5 17.13 -3.11 11.78
C LYS A 5 15.87 -3.08 12.64
N VAL A 6 16.00 -3.08 13.97
CA VAL A 6 14.82 -3.08 14.86
C VAL A 6 14.79 -1.89 15.83
N PRO A 7 14.63 -0.64 15.35
CA PRO A 7 14.70 0.54 16.21
C PRO A 7 13.45 0.77 17.08
N LYS A 8 12.42 -0.08 16.95
CA LYS A 8 11.14 0.06 17.69
C LYS A 8 10.99 -0.87 18.89
N ILE A 9 11.81 -1.92 19.01
CA ILE A 9 11.73 -2.85 20.15
C ILE A 9 12.34 -2.22 21.42
N LEU A 10 13.34 -1.35 21.27
CA LEU A 10 14.03 -0.69 22.37
C LEU A 10 13.21 0.42 23.06
N GLY A 11 12.04 0.76 22.54
CA GLY A 11 11.13 1.76 23.14
C GLY A 11 10.06 1.18 24.08
N LEU A 12 10.04 -0.14 24.28
CA LEU A 12 9.07 -0.81 25.16
C LEU A 12 9.63 -0.83 26.59
N LYS A 13 8.87 -0.30 27.56
CA LYS A 13 9.23 -0.31 28.98
C LYS A 13 9.62 -1.73 29.43
N GLU A 14 10.75 -1.79 30.12
CA GLU A 14 11.54 -2.99 30.36
C GLU A 14 10.79 -4.10 31.11
N ASP A 15 11.21 -5.32 30.80
CA ASP A 15 10.92 -6.62 31.40
C ASP A 15 9.68 -7.38 30.90
N LYS A 16 8.46 -6.84 31.00
CA LYS A 16 7.25 -7.63 30.63
C LYS A 16 7.02 -7.71 29.12
N ALA A 17 7.26 -6.63 28.38
CA ALA A 17 6.94 -6.59 26.95
C ALA A 17 7.93 -7.40 26.09
N ILE A 18 9.20 -7.45 26.51
CA ILE A 18 10.26 -8.18 25.79
C ILE A 18 10.13 -9.69 26.02
N SER A 19 9.82 -10.15 27.25
CA SER A 19 9.53 -11.57 27.52
C SER A 19 8.34 -12.05 26.70
N VAL A 20 7.21 -11.32 26.75
CA VAL A 20 6.01 -11.67 25.98
C VAL A 20 6.31 -11.74 24.48
N TYR A 21 7.17 -10.86 23.97
CA TYR A 21 7.59 -10.89 22.57
C TYR A 21 8.49 -12.10 22.24
N TYR A 22 9.45 -12.43 23.10
CA TYR A 22 10.32 -13.59 22.94
C TYR A 22 9.54 -14.90 23.03
N ASP A 23 8.66 -15.03 24.01
CA ASP A 23 7.77 -16.17 24.20
C ASP A 23 6.85 -16.32 22.99
N PHE A 24 6.34 -15.21 22.47
CA PHE A 24 5.49 -15.19 21.28
C PHE A 24 6.25 -15.60 20.00
N VAL A 25 7.46 -15.09 19.78
CA VAL A 25 8.29 -15.51 18.63
C VAL A 25 8.67 -16.99 18.77
N LYS A 26 8.96 -17.44 19.98
CA LYS A 26 9.24 -18.84 20.29
C LYS A 26 8.03 -19.73 20.02
N GLU A 27 6.82 -19.32 20.42
CA GLU A 27 5.57 -20.02 20.10
C GLU A 27 5.33 -20.15 18.59
N ILE A 28 5.57 -19.09 17.81
CA ILE A 28 5.48 -19.18 16.35
C ILE A 28 6.50 -20.17 15.78
N ILE A 29 7.74 -20.15 16.28
CA ILE A 29 8.82 -21.04 15.83
C ILE A 29 8.52 -22.50 16.23
N GLU A 30 8.00 -22.75 17.43
CA GLU A 30 7.63 -24.08 17.93
C GLU A 30 6.39 -24.64 17.22
N ALA A 31 5.40 -23.79 16.94
CA ALA A 31 4.26 -24.15 16.11
C ALA A 31 4.65 -24.38 14.64
N ASN A 32 5.83 -23.95 14.20
CA ASN A 32 6.43 -24.26 12.91
C ASN A 32 7.09 -25.65 12.89
N LYS A 33 7.56 -26.13 14.05
CA LYS A 33 8.20 -27.45 14.21
C LYS A 33 7.18 -28.56 14.45
N SER A 34 6.01 -28.24 15.00
CA SER A 34 4.93 -29.21 15.23
C SER A 34 3.79 -28.98 14.25
N PHE A 35 3.65 -29.89 13.28
CA PHE A 35 2.51 -29.93 12.35
C PHE A 35 1.17 -30.30 13.03
N SER A 36 1.18 -30.51 14.34
CA SER A 36 0.04 -30.91 15.14
C SER A 36 -0.49 -29.71 15.93
N ARG A 37 -1.80 -29.46 15.82
CA ARG A 37 -2.62 -28.69 16.78
C ARG A 37 -2.37 -29.19 18.21
N LYS A 38 -1.29 -28.78 18.86
CA LYS A 38 -1.19 -28.83 20.32
C LYS A 38 -1.76 -27.53 20.82
N LYS A 39 -2.86 -27.66 21.55
CA LYS A 39 -3.48 -26.64 22.39
C LYS A 39 -2.35 -25.82 23.03
N LEU A 40 -2.16 -24.58 22.57
CA LEU A 40 -1.18 -23.66 23.13
C LEU A 40 -1.44 -23.58 24.64
N CYS A 41 -0.40 -23.54 25.46
CA CYS A 41 -0.54 -23.40 26.90
C CYS A 41 -1.19 -22.04 27.22
N HIS A 42 -2.52 -22.02 27.29
CA HIS A 42 -3.35 -20.85 27.58
C HIS A 42 -3.23 -20.34 29.04
N SER A 43 -2.16 -20.66 29.77
CA SER A 43 -2.12 -20.49 31.22
C SER A 43 -1.70 -19.10 31.71
N SER A 44 -1.36 -18.14 30.84
CA SER A 44 -0.80 -16.84 31.27
C SER A 44 -1.47 -15.59 30.68
N LEU A 45 -2.41 -15.71 29.73
CA LEU A 45 -3.11 -14.56 29.15
C LEU A 45 -4.57 -14.53 29.62
N PRO A 46 -5.09 -13.37 30.08
CA PRO A 46 -6.50 -13.23 30.39
C PRO A 46 -7.35 -13.55 29.16
N GLN A 47 -8.36 -14.41 29.35
CA GLN A 47 -9.29 -14.80 28.30
C GLN A 47 -9.98 -13.55 27.73
N GLY A 48 -9.84 -13.32 26.42
CA GLY A 48 -10.37 -12.13 25.74
C GLY A 48 -9.43 -10.92 25.72
N SER A 49 -8.18 -11.06 26.17
CA SER A 49 -7.19 -9.98 26.09
C SER A 49 -6.89 -9.56 24.65
N ARG A 50 -6.43 -8.31 24.48
CA ARG A 50 -6.00 -7.77 23.19
C ARG A 50 -4.89 -8.62 22.54
N GLN A 51 -4.00 -9.15 23.36
CA GLN A 51 -2.87 -10.01 22.96
C GLN A 51 -3.33 -11.38 22.48
N GLU A 52 -4.27 -12.03 23.18
CA GLU A 52 -4.80 -13.34 22.79
C GLU A 52 -5.55 -13.27 21.45
N ASN A 53 -6.41 -12.26 21.28
CA ASN A 53 -7.11 -12.00 20.02
C ASN A 53 -6.14 -11.80 18.85
N LYS A 54 -5.02 -11.13 19.11
CA LYS A 54 -3.97 -10.88 18.13
C LYS A 54 -3.26 -12.16 17.73
N LEU A 55 -2.90 -13.01 18.70
CA LEU A 55 -2.27 -14.30 18.43
C LEU A 55 -3.19 -15.19 17.60
N ARG A 56 -4.45 -15.37 18.03
CA ARG A 56 -5.45 -16.18 17.31
C ARG A 56 -5.56 -15.78 15.85
N ASN A 57 -5.74 -14.49 15.58
CA ASN A 57 -5.91 -13.99 14.23
C ASN A 57 -4.62 -14.14 13.39
N VAL A 58 -3.42 -13.99 13.98
CA VAL A 58 -2.16 -14.24 13.28
C VAL A 58 -1.99 -15.72 12.92
N LEU A 59 -2.44 -16.64 13.77
CA LEU A 59 -2.47 -18.07 13.44
C LEU A 59 -3.40 -18.35 12.26
N VAL A 60 -4.58 -17.73 12.22
CA VAL A 60 -5.49 -17.85 11.07
C VAL A 60 -4.83 -17.32 9.78
N LEU A 61 -4.16 -16.17 9.83
CA LEU A 61 -3.42 -15.64 8.67
C LEU A 61 -2.31 -16.59 8.21
N ARG A 62 -1.60 -17.21 9.15
CA ARG A 62 -0.59 -18.22 8.84
C ARG A 62 -1.20 -19.44 8.15
N GLU A 63 -2.31 -19.97 8.64
CA GLU A 63 -3.01 -21.11 8.03
C GLU A 63 -3.49 -20.80 6.59
N LEU A 64 -3.81 -19.54 6.30
CA LEU A 64 -4.10 -19.04 4.95
C LEU A 64 -2.86 -18.83 4.07
N GLY A 65 -1.67 -19.19 4.54
CA GLY A 65 -0.43 -19.11 3.78
C GLY A 65 0.23 -17.73 3.75
N VAL A 66 -0.16 -16.80 4.63
CA VAL A 66 0.49 -15.48 4.73
C VAL A 66 1.95 -15.66 5.18
N PRO A 67 2.95 -15.14 4.42
CA PRO A 67 4.36 -15.29 4.75
C PRO A 67 4.74 -14.64 6.08
N GLN A 68 5.65 -15.27 6.82
CA GLN A 68 6.12 -14.80 8.13
C GLN A 68 6.61 -13.34 8.13
N ARG A 69 7.27 -12.90 7.04
CA ARG A 69 7.71 -11.51 6.85
C ARG A 69 6.59 -10.48 6.97
N LEU A 70 5.35 -10.87 6.66
CA LEU A 70 4.15 -10.03 6.77
C LEU A 70 3.47 -10.17 8.14
N LEU A 71 3.66 -11.28 8.84
CA LEU A 71 3.10 -11.54 10.16
C LEU A 71 3.89 -10.80 11.27
N PHE A 72 5.22 -10.81 11.23
CA PHE A 72 6.05 -10.17 12.27
C PHE A 72 5.70 -8.69 12.54
N PRO A 73 5.49 -7.83 11.52
CA PRO A 73 5.10 -6.46 11.76
C PRO A 73 3.74 -6.32 12.45
N LEU A 74 2.80 -7.25 12.21
CA LEU A 74 1.48 -7.22 12.86
C LEU A 74 1.63 -7.36 14.37
N LEU A 75 2.58 -8.18 14.81
CA LEU A 75 2.84 -8.56 16.20
C LEU A 75 3.47 -7.44 17.00
N ILE A 76 4.34 -6.66 16.37
CA ILE A 76 5.00 -5.51 16.99
C ILE A 76 4.10 -4.28 16.96
N SER A 77 3.29 -4.11 15.92
CA SER A 77 2.43 -2.93 15.79
C SER A 77 1.24 -2.98 16.73
N ASP A 78 0.76 -1.82 17.19
CA ASP A 78 -0.52 -1.71 17.87
C ASP A 78 -1.73 -1.88 16.90
N SER A 79 -1.46 -2.24 15.64
CA SER A 79 -2.45 -2.23 14.56
C SER A 79 -3.38 -3.45 14.61
N LEU A 80 -4.66 -3.16 14.87
CA LEU A 80 -5.93 -3.72 14.40
C LEU A 80 -6.16 -5.23 14.30
N VAL A 81 -5.27 -6.08 14.81
CA VAL A 81 -5.64 -7.48 15.03
C VAL A 81 -6.43 -7.61 16.35
N CYS A 82 -7.44 -6.76 16.54
CA CYS A 82 -8.19 -6.64 17.79
C CYS A 82 -9.69 -6.56 17.48
N GLY A 83 -10.43 -7.56 17.96
CA GLY A 83 -11.88 -7.68 17.79
C GLY A 83 -12.24 -9.03 17.18
N GLU A 84 -12.76 -9.94 18.00
CA GLU A 84 -13.15 -11.31 17.64
C GLU A 84 -14.20 -11.35 16.51
N GLY A 85 -15.23 -10.51 16.58
CA GLY A 85 -16.37 -10.62 15.65
C GLY A 85 -16.14 -10.11 14.22
N LYS A 86 -15.25 -9.13 14.00
CA LYS A 86 -15.09 -8.47 12.67
C LYS A 86 -13.92 -9.00 11.84
N PHE A 87 -13.01 -9.74 12.46
CA PHE A 87 -11.79 -10.20 11.80
C PHE A 87 -12.11 -11.21 10.69
N GLU A 88 -12.84 -12.28 11.02
CA GLU A 88 -13.15 -13.38 10.10
C GLU A 88 -14.01 -12.91 8.92
N GLU A 89 -15.03 -12.08 9.19
CA GLU A 89 -15.88 -11.50 8.14
C GLU A 89 -15.06 -10.62 7.18
N SER A 90 -14.16 -9.79 7.71
CA SER A 90 -13.28 -8.94 6.88
C SER A 90 -12.28 -9.76 6.09
N LEU A 91 -11.74 -10.82 6.70
CA LEU A 91 -10.80 -11.73 6.07
C LEU A 91 -11.45 -12.46 4.89
N LYS A 92 -12.65 -13.01 5.10
CA LYS A 92 -13.44 -13.66 4.05
C LYS A 92 -13.66 -12.72 2.86
N LYS A 93 -14.08 -11.47 3.11
CA LYS A 93 -14.27 -10.46 2.05
C LYS A 93 -12.99 -10.20 1.25
N VAL A 94 -11.85 -10.04 1.91
CA VAL A 94 -10.58 -9.76 1.22
C VAL A 94 -10.09 -10.96 0.41
N VAL A 95 -10.33 -12.18 0.89
CA VAL A 95 -10.06 -13.41 0.13
C VAL A 95 -10.97 -13.51 -1.10
N GLU A 96 -12.28 -13.26 -0.95
CA GLU A 96 -13.25 -13.25 -2.06
C GLU A 96 -12.93 -12.18 -3.12
N MET A 97 -12.31 -11.06 -2.72
CA MET A 97 -11.84 -10.02 -3.64
C MET A 97 -10.60 -10.44 -4.47
N GLY A 98 -10.02 -11.62 -4.21
CA GLY A 98 -8.91 -12.18 -4.99
C GLY A 98 -7.54 -11.57 -4.69
N PHE A 99 -7.33 -11.07 -3.47
CA PHE A 99 -6.00 -10.61 -3.06
C PHE A 99 -5.04 -11.79 -2.82
N ASP A 100 -3.83 -11.69 -3.36
CA ASP A 100 -2.74 -12.63 -3.09
C ASP A 100 -2.26 -12.53 -1.63
N THR A 101 -2.45 -13.61 -0.87
CA THR A 101 -2.09 -13.71 0.56
C THR A 101 -0.58 -13.54 0.82
N THR A 102 0.26 -13.69 -0.20
CA THR A 102 1.72 -13.49 -0.11
C THR A 102 2.16 -12.04 -0.29
N SER A 103 1.23 -11.19 -0.74
CA SER A 103 1.44 -9.77 -1.00
C SER A 103 1.16 -8.91 0.23
N SER A 104 1.94 -7.84 0.44
CA SER A 104 1.63 -6.84 1.48
C SER A 104 0.28 -6.15 1.26
N LYS A 105 -0.19 -6.11 0.01
CA LYS A 105 -1.49 -5.56 -0.37
C LYS A 105 -2.65 -6.28 0.31
N PHE A 106 -2.53 -7.58 0.56
CA PHE A 106 -3.54 -8.34 1.27
C PHE A 106 -3.72 -7.82 2.71
N ILE A 107 -2.61 -7.60 3.41
CA ILE A 107 -2.62 -7.04 4.77
C ILE A 107 -3.13 -5.60 4.78
N GLU A 108 -2.74 -4.79 3.78
CA GLU A 108 -3.26 -3.43 3.63
C GLU A 108 -4.78 -3.42 3.40
N ALA A 109 -5.28 -4.27 2.49
CA ALA A 109 -6.71 -4.40 2.22
C ALA A 109 -7.50 -4.84 3.46
N LEU A 110 -6.99 -5.84 4.19
CA LEU A 110 -7.60 -6.30 5.44
C LEU A 110 -7.74 -5.16 6.46
N ARG A 111 -6.70 -4.35 6.62
CA ARG A 111 -6.75 -3.17 7.51
C ARG A 111 -7.78 -2.14 7.06
N ILE A 112 -7.91 -1.90 5.75
CA ILE A 112 -8.90 -0.94 5.23
C ILE A 112 -10.32 -1.46 5.49
N VAL A 113 -10.62 -2.72 5.16
CA VAL A 113 -11.95 -3.32 5.34
C VAL A 113 -12.36 -3.40 6.81
N GLN A 114 -11.40 -3.63 7.73
CA GLN A 114 -11.67 -3.63 9.17
C GLN A 114 -11.94 -2.23 9.73
N ARG A 115 -11.24 -1.21 9.23
CA ARG A 115 -11.34 0.17 9.74
C ARG A 115 -12.52 0.93 9.16
N VAL A 116 -12.82 0.71 7.87
CA VAL A 116 -13.80 1.49 7.13
C VAL A 116 -15.10 0.70 7.04
N SER A 117 -16.20 1.31 7.49
CA SER A 117 -17.52 0.65 7.43
C SER A 117 -17.96 0.42 5.98
N LYS A 118 -18.83 -0.57 5.75
CA LYS A 118 -19.42 -0.84 4.44
C LYS A 118 -20.06 0.42 3.83
N LYS A 119 -20.78 1.20 4.66
CA LYS A 119 -21.40 2.47 4.25
C LYS A 119 -20.35 3.49 3.78
N ALA A 120 -19.26 3.66 4.53
CA ALA A 120 -18.20 4.60 4.17
C ALA A 120 -17.44 4.16 2.89
N ILE A 121 -17.29 2.85 2.66
CA ILE A 121 -16.76 2.33 1.39
C ILE A 121 -17.71 2.69 0.23
N GLU A 122 -19.00 2.49 0.39
CA GLU A 122 -20.00 2.81 -0.64
C GLU A 122 -20.00 4.32 -0.96
N GLU A 123 -20.01 5.18 0.05
CA GLU A 123 -19.87 6.63 -0.11
C GLU A 123 -18.60 6.98 -0.88
N LYS A 124 -17.48 6.29 -0.60
CA LYS A 124 -16.21 6.47 -1.32
C LYS A 124 -16.32 6.10 -2.79
N VAL A 125 -16.98 4.98 -3.11
CA VAL A 125 -17.23 4.56 -4.49
C VAL A 125 -18.07 5.62 -5.22
N GLN A 126 -19.07 6.21 -4.59
CA GLN A 126 -19.85 7.30 -5.19
C GLN A 126 -19.00 8.56 -5.44
N VAL A 127 -18.03 8.89 -4.58
CA VAL A 127 -17.07 9.98 -4.83
C VAL A 127 -16.26 9.70 -6.10
N TYR A 128 -15.68 8.50 -6.22
CA TYR A 128 -14.93 8.12 -7.42
C TYR A 128 -15.81 8.18 -8.69
N LYS A 129 -17.09 7.77 -8.61
CA LYS A 129 -18.03 7.92 -9.73
C LYS A 129 -18.22 9.37 -10.16
N ARG A 130 -18.38 10.31 -9.22
CA ARG A 130 -18.46 11.75 -9.53
C ARG A 130 -17.17 12.29 -10.18
N LEU A 131 -16.03 11.70 -9.86
CA LEU A 131 -14.74 12.03 -10.48
C LEU A 131 -14.55 11.38 -11.87
N GLY A 132 -15.49 10.55 -12.33
CA GLY A 132 -15.51 9.96 -13.67
C GLY A 132 -15.01 8.52 -13.74
N PHE A 133 -14.90 7.80 -12.61
CA PHE A 133 -14.49 6.40 -12.60
C PHE A 133 -15.70 5.45 -12.65
N ALA A 134 -15.60 4.38 -13.41
CA ALA A 134 -16.55 3.27 -13.32
C ALA A 134 -16.37 2.50 -12.00
N VAL A 135 -17.43 1.88 -11.48
CA VAL A 135 -17.35 1.12 -10.22
C VAL A 135 -16.32 0.00 -10.29
N ASP A 136 -16.25 -0.71 -11.41
CA ASP A 136 -15.28 -1.79 -11.62
C ASP A 136 -13.83 -1.28 -11.63
N ASP A 137 -13.61 -0.07 -12.17
CA ASP A 137 -12.31 0.60 -12.11
C ASP A 137 -11.91 0.90 -10.66
N VAL A 138 -12.85 1.35 -9.82
CA VAL A 138 -12.58 1.60 -8.39
C VAL A 138 -12.10 0.33 -7.69
N TRP A 139 -12.76 -0.80 -7.93
CA TRP A 139 -12.34 -2.07 -7.34
C TRP A 139 -11.01 -2.58 -7.91
N ALA A 140 -10.76 -2.36 -9.20
CA ALA A 140 -9.45 -2.66 -9.79
C ALA A 140 -8.33 -1.79 -9.19
N MET A 141 -8.60 -0.51 -8.93
CA MET A 141 -7.67 0.39 -8.25
C MET A 141 -7.43 -0.05 -6.80
N PHE A 142 -8.47 -0.44 -6.07
CA PHE A 142 -8.36 -0.98 -4.71
C PHE A 142 -7.47 -2.22 -4.66
N ARG A 143 -7.61 -3.15 -5.61
CA ARG A 143 -6.72 -4.32 -5.72
C ARG A 143 -5.26 -3.95 -6.00
N LYS A 144 -5.01 -2.92 -6.81
CA LYS A 144 -3.64 -2.44 -7.09
C LYS A 144 -3.03 -1.70 -5.91
N TRP A 145 -3.82 -0.88 -5.22
CA TRP A 145 -3.41 -0.01 -4.13
C TRP A 145 -4.56 0.16 -3.12
N PRO A 146 -4.62 -0.68 -2.06
CA PRO A 146 -5.75 -0.70 -1.12
C PRO A 146 -6.01 0.64 -0.41
N VAL A 147 -4.95 1.43 -0.22
CA VAL A 147 -5.01 2.76 0.39
C VAL A 147 -5.90 3.73 -0.41
N SER A 148 -6.19 3.47 -1.69
CA SER A 148 -7.09 4.28 -2.52
C SER A 148 -8.46 4.54 -1.90
N LEU A 149 -9.05 3.56 -1.19
CA LEU A 149 -10.34 3.73 -0.51
C LEU A 149 -10.25 4.45 0.85
N SER A 150 -9.03 4.72 1.32
CA SER A 150 -8.79 5.43 2.58
C SER A 150 -8.57 6.93 2.41
N LEU A 151 -8.49 7.41 1.17
CA LEU A 151 -8.28 8.82 0.86
C LEU A 151 -9.52 9.66 1.16
N SER A 152 -9.32 10.89 1.62
CA SER A 152 -10.42 11.85 1.78
C SER A 152 -10.92 12.32 0.41
N GLU A 153 -12.19 12.74 0.35
CA GLU A 153 -12.75 13.36 -0.87
C GLU A 153 -11.94 14.60 -1.27
N LYS A 154 -11.60 15.45 -0.30
CA LYS A 154 -10.74 16.61 -0.51
C LYS A 154 -9.40 16.25 -1.17
N ASN A 155 -8.73 15.20 -0.72
CA ASN A 155 -7.45 14.79 -1.32
C ASN A 155 -7.62 14.39 -2.79
N MET A 156 -8.69 13.66 -3.11
CA MET A 156 -8.97 13.22 -4.48
C MET A 156 -9.33 14.40 -5.40
N SER A 157 -10.20 15.32 -4.93
CA SER A 157 -10.56 16.52 -5.68
C SER A 157 -9.38 17.44 -5.92
N ASN A 158 -8.59 17.74 -4.88
CA ASN A 158 -7.39 18.57 -5.01
C ASN A 158 -6.36 17.95 -5.95
N SER A 159 -6.22 16.61 -5.92
CA SER A 159 -5.34 15.91 -6.87
C SER A 159 -5.84 16.09 -8.29
N MET A 160 -7.14 15.88 -8.53
CA MET A 160 -7.74 16.09 -9.85
C MET A 160 -7.51 17.51 -10.37
N GLU A 161 -7.79 18.53 -9.55
CA GLU A 161 -7.55 19.94 -9.88
C GLU A 161 -6.09 20.19 -10.25
N THR A 162 -5.15 19.64 -9.48
CA THR A 162 -3.71 19.73 -9.80
C THR A 162 -3.39 19.16 -11.17
N PHE A 163 -3.94 17.99 -11.53
CA PHE A 163 -3.71 17.40 -12.86
C PHE A 163 -4.32 18.27 -13.97
N LEU A 164 -5.50 18.86 -13.75
CA LEU A 164 -6.11 19.77 -14.71
C LEU A 164 -5.29 21.06 -14.90
N GLU A 165 -4.79 21.65 -13.80
CA GLU A 165 -3.87 22.82 -13.84
C GLU A 165 -2.58 22.52 -14.60
N LEU A 166 -2.11 21.28 -14.57
CA LEU A 166 -0.94 20.82 -15.32
C LEU A 166 -1.22 20.57 -16.81
N GLY A 167 -2.47 20.76 -17.25
CA GLY A 167 -2.89 20.64 -18.63
C GLY A 167 -3.40 19.26 -19.03
N PHE A 168 -3.50 18.30 -18.09
CA PHE A 168 -4.11 17.01 -18.39
C PHE A 168 -5.63 17.15 -18.52
N SER A 169 -6.22 16.44 -19.47
CA SER A 169 -7.68 16.32 -19.56
C SER A 169 -8.25 15.43 -18.45
N ARG A 170 -9.56 15.55 -18.17
CA ARG A 170 -10.25 14.63 -17.24
C ARG A 170 -10.09 13.16 -17.66
N HIS A 171 -10.11 12.90 -18.97
CA HIS A 171 -9.92 11.56 -19.51
C HIS A 171 -8.50 11.04 -19.22
N GLU A 172 -7.47 11.83 -19.49
CA GLU A 172 -6.08 11.47 -19.18
C GLU A 172 -5.88 11.26 -17.67
N PHE A 173 -6.47 12.11 -16.83
CA PHE A 173 -6.44 11.91 -15.38
C PHE A 173 -7.01 10.53 -14.99
N THR A 174 -8.25 10.23 -15.39
CA THR A 174 -8.86 8.93 -15.04
C THR A 174 -8.05 7.75 -15.57
N MET A 175 -7.52 7.84 -16.80
CA MET A 175 -6.61 6.86 -17.38
C MET A 175 -5.34 6.65 -16.56
N MET A 176 -4.68 7.75 -16.17
CA MET A 176 -3.46 7.72 -15.38
C MET A 176 -3.70 7.06 -14.02
N VAL A 177 -4.76 7.46 -13.34
CA VAL A 177 -5.11 6.93 -12.01
C VAL A 177 -5.50 5.46 -12.08
N LYS A 178 -6.24 5.02 -13.11
CA LYS A 178 -6.53 3.59 -13.33
C LYS A 178 -5.26 2.75 -13.50
N ARG A 179 -4.26 3.29 -14.21
CA ARG A 179 -2.99 2.62 -14.47
C ARG A 179 -2.08 2.64 -13.24
N PHE A 180 -2.02 3.75 -12.54
CA PHE A 180 -1.14 3.98 -11.39
C PHE A 180 -1.87 4.77 -10.28
N PRO A 181 -2.71 4.10 -9.46
CA PRO A 181 -3.58 4.78 -8.49
C PRO A 181 -2.82 5.64 -7.48
N GLN A 182 -1.56 5.29 -7.19
CA GLN A 182 -0.71 6.02 -6.24
C GLN A 182 -0.51 7.49 -6.61
N CYS A 183 -0.69 7.88 -7.87
CA CYS A 183 -0.47 9.26 -8.30
C CYS A 183 -1.42 10.26 -7.65
N ILE A 184 -2.61 9.84 -7.22
CA ILE A 184 -3.55 10.72 -6.50
C ILE A 184 -3.12 11.02 -5.06
N GLY A 185 -2.16 10.26 -4.54
CA GLY A 185 -1.60 10.45 -3.20
C GLY A 185 -0.41 11.41 -3.15
N TYR A 186 0.07 11.91 -4.30
CA TYR A 186 1.20 12.84 -4.34
C TYR A 186 0.77 14.28 -4.07
N SER A 187 1.68 15.04 -3.45
CA SER A 187 1.46 16.47 -3.23
C SER A 187 1.43 17.23 -4.56
N ALA A 188 0.67 18.32 -4.60
CA ALA A 188 0.60 19.20 -5.75
C ALA A 188 1.97 19.71 -6.17
N GLU A 189 2.80 20.10 -5.19
CA GLU A 189 4.18 20.53 -5.42
C GLU A 189 5.04 19.46 -6.11
N SER A 190 4.95 18.19 -5.65
CA SER A 190 5.73 17.10 -6.25
C SER A 190 5.30 16.84 -7.70
N LEU A 191 4.00 16.84 -7.96
CA LEU A 191 3.44 16.67 -9.30
C LEU A 191 3.85 17.81 -10.24
N LYS A 192 3.76 19.05 -9.77
CA LYS A 192 4.17 20.25 -10.52
C LYS A 192 5.65 20.20 -10.88
N LYS A 193 6.53 20.04 -9.89
CA LYS A 193 7.99 19.96 -10.10
C LYS A 193 8.37 18.87 -11.12
N LYS A 194 7.78 17.67 -11.00
CA LYS A 194 8.08 16.54 -11.90
C LYS A 194 7.56 16.78 -13.31
N THR A 195 6.33 17.25 -13.44
CA THR A 195 5.70 17.48 -14.75
C THR A 195 6.40 18.61 -15.49
N GLU A 196 6.74 19.70 -14.80
CA GLU A 196 7.49 20.82 -15.40
C GLU A 196 8.88 20.39 -15.86
N PHE A 197 9.60 19.60 -15.06
CA PHE A 197 10.89 19.07 -15.48
C PHE A 197 10.78 18.21 -16.75
N LEU A 198 9.85 17.25 -16.77
CA LEU A 198 9.69 16.35 -17.91
C LEU A 198 9.18 17.09 -19.17
N VAL A 199 8.16 17.93 -19.03
CA VAL A 199 7.54 18.59 -20.18
C VAL A 199 8.37 19.78 -20.64
N LYS A 200 8.77 20.69 -19.73
CA LYS A 200 9.48 21.92 -20.11
C LYS A 200 10.97 21.69 -20.33
N GLN A 201 11.66 20.95 -19.44
CA GLN A 201 13.13 20.81 -19.53
C GLN A 201 13.60 19.62 -20.36
N MET A 202 12.80 18.56 -20.45
CA MET A 202 13.09 17.39 -21.28
C MET A 202 12.32 17.40 -22.60
N ASN A 203 11.46 18.39 -22.82
CA ASN A 203 10.62 18.53 -24.01
C ASN A 203 9.76 17.29 -24.29
N TRP A 204 9.31 16.60 -23.23
CA TRP A 204 8.40 15.46 -23.39
C TRP A 204 6.99 15.96 -23.73
N PRO A 205 6.28 15.34 -24.68
CA PRO A 205 4.87 15.58 -24.86
C PRO A 205 4.11 15.27 -23.57
N LEU A 206 3.14 16.12 -23.18
CA LEU A 206 2.33 15.86 -21.99
C LEU A 206 1.62 14.50 -22.05
N LYS A 207 1.17 14.10 -23.25
CA LYS A 207 0.60 12.77 -23.54
C LYS A 207 1.55 11.61 -23.24
N ALA A 208 2.85 11.80 -23.38
CA ALA A 208 3.84 10.77 -23.03
C ALA A 208 3.87 10.54 -21.50
N VAL A 209 3.73 11.61 -20.71
CA VAL A 209 3.59 11.52 -19.25
C VAL A 209 2.27 10.83 -18.89
N ALA A 210 1.17 11.17 -19.57
CA ALA A 210 -0.13 10.53 -19.34
C ALA A 210 -0.13 9.03 -19.68
N SER A 211 0.62 8.63 -20.72
CA SER A 211 0.76 7.23 -21.13
C SER A 211 1.55 6.40 -20.12
N ASN A 212 2.48 7.02 -19.38
CA ASN A 212 3.30 6.37 -18.36
C ASN A 212 3.32 7.13 -17.02
N PRO A 213 2.21 7.15 -16.26
CA PRO A 213 2.08 7.93 -15.02
C PRO A 213 3.04 7.48 -13.91
N ALA A 214 3.58 6.25 -13.98
CA ALA A 214 4.53 5.72 -13.01
C ALA A 214 5.83 6.54 -12.95
N VAL A 215 6.17 7.29 -14.01
CA VAL A 215 7.31 8.23 -14.01
C VAL A 215 7.19 9.27 -12.89
N LEU A 216 5.95 9.68 -12.54
CA LEU A 216 5.68 10.63 -11.47
C LEU A 216 5.93 10.03 -10.07
N GLY A 217 6.01 8.70 -9.96
CA GLY A 217 6.37 8.03 -8.72
C GLY A 217 7.87 7.88 -8.49
N LEU A 218 8.71 8.20 -9.48
CA LEU A 218 10.15 8.09 -9.36
C LEU A 218 10.74 9.27 -8.57
N SER A 219 11.88 9.03 -7.90
CA SER A 219 12.64 10.09 -7.25
C SER A 219 13.24 11.03 -8.30
N MET A 220 13.06 12.34 -8.10
CA MET A 220 13.63 13.35 -8.97
C MET A 220 15.15 13.25 -9.00
N GLU A 221 15.76 13.30 -7.83
CA GLU A 221 17.21 13.42 -7.63
C GLU A 221 17.92 12.09 -7.91
N LYS A 222 17.32 10.96 -7.50
CA LYS A 222 17.96 9.64 -7.64
C LYS A 222 17.64 8.94 -8.95
N ARG A 223 16.57 9.30 -9.65
CA ARG A 223 16.11 8.54 -10.82
C ARG A 223 15.82 9.35 -12.06
N ILE A 224 15.00 10.40 -11.97
CA ILE A 224 14.53 11.16 -13.12
C ILE A 224 15.69 11.99 -13.69
N VAL A 225 16.28 12.88 -12.89
CA VAL A 225 17.34 13.80 -13.35
C VAL A 225 18.56 13.06 -13.89
N PRO A 226 19.13 12.04 -13.22
CA PRO A 226 20.31 11.34 -13.76
C PRO A 226 20.05 10.67 -15.10
N ARG A 227 18.91 10.00 -15.28
CA ARG A 227 18.55 9.34 -16.55
C ARG A 227 18.28 10.36 -17.65
N SER A 228 17.63 11.45 -17.31
CA SER A 228 17.40 12.58 -18.20
C SER A 228 18.70 13.20 -18.71
N ASN A 229 19.71 13.36 -17.86
CA ASN A 229 21.03 13.87 -18.28
C ASN A 229 21.73 12.92 -19.24
N VAL A 230 21.66 11.61 -18.99
CA VAL A 230 22.19 10.60 -19.92
C VAL A 230 21.46 10.66 -21.26
N ILE A 231 20.12 10.71 -21.27
CA ILE A 231 19.33 10.82 -22.49
C ILE A 231 19.69 12.09 -23.27
N LYS A 232 19.84 13.24 -22.59
CA LYS A 232 20.31 14.50 -23.22
C LYS A 232 21.69 14.34 -23.86
N ALA A 233 22.64 13.72 -23.16
CA ALA A 233 23.98 13.48 -23.69
C ALA A 233 23.99 12.51 -24.87
N LEU A 234 23.10 11.52 -24.90
CA LEU A 234 22.97 10.61 -26.04
C LEU A 234 22.32 11.30 -27.24
N MET A 235 21.29 12.13 -27.01
CA MET A 235 20.66 12.94 -28.06
C MET A 235 21.65 13.94 -28.67
N SER A 236 22.49 14.60 -27.87
CA SER A 236 23.50 15.54 -28.38
C SER A 236 24.60 14.84 -29.20
N LYS A 237 24.80 13.53 -28.99
CA LYS A 237 25.71 12.70 -29.78
C LYS A 237 25.05 12.00 -30.99
N GLY A 238 23.75 12.23 -31.21
CA GLY A 238 23.02 11.57 -32.30
C GLY A 238 22.84 10.06 -32.14
N LEU A 239 23.03 9.52 -30.92
CA LEU A 239 22.97 8.08 -30.64
C LEU A 239 21.54 7.59 -30.33
N LEU A 240 20.59 8.51 -30.21
CA LEU A 240 19.17 8.23 -30.12
C LEU A 240 18.53 8.71 -31.42
N GLY A 241 17.83 7.80 -32.10
CA GLY A 241 17.14 8.08 -33.36
C GLY A 241 16.34 9.37 -33.28
N ARG A 242 16.42 10.20 -34.32
CA ARG A 242 15.64 11.43 -34.44
C ARG A 242 14.17 10.99 -34.50
N ASN A 243 13.44 11.24 -33.41
CA ASN A 243 12.01 10.97 -33.18
C ASN A 243 11.69 9.66 -32.43
N GLY A 244 11.67 9.75 -31.09
CA GLY A 244 10.40 9.75 -30.36
C GLY A 244 9.38 8.60 -30.50
N GLU A 245 9.74 7.43 -31.02
CA GLU A 245 8.89 6.23 -30.95
C GLU A 245 9.55 5.15 -30.09
N LEU A 246 9.22 5.20 -28.79
CA LEU A 246 9.20 4.07 -27.86
C LEU A 246 7.83 4.09 -27.15
#